data_AF-A0A6A4FPY5-F1
#
_entry.id   AF-A0A6A4FPY5-F1
#
_cell.length_a   1.000
_cell.length_b   1.000
_cell.length_c   1.000
_cell.angle_alpha   90.00
_cell.angle_beta   90.00
_cell.angle_gamma   90.00
#
_symmetry.space_group_name_H-M   'P 1'
#
loop_
_entity.id
_entity.type
_entity.pdbx_description
1 polymer ?
#
loop_
_entity_poly.entity_id
_entity_poly.type
_entity_poly.pdbx_seq_one_letter_code
_entity_poly.pdbx_strand_id
1 'polypeptide(L)'
;MAEVTRPMMNRPSVDDNQTSTASYSENYSSGHFSLHLDSSQGPRQTESGGRVSSVYGGQRQTEMKLKAADLDLAKPERTKDYKGRIRTWPGLLLLLLIMGGAAAVIVLQAKETSDLITVNRENYEQRLANKRKIQDGKDDDQVIISDDGQVGNPKSYPDMGCELPDYQSKNGQIVAVAKNGTEVPVGIKGVNWFGMETGLAIPFGLWENMDNGTSVYEIAAFLARNKFNSVRLPVCIKNILNDAAPEKSLVNVQTNRALNITTYITTIQSIVEALGYRHISVLISLHTLDPKKSGGAWYSDELEVTEDDFLSAVDILTQNLCGSKYWNILGLDLKNEPYDCSWGGDDPDWQKGATLIGNRMLEGCPNWLAFVEGTAGSGTITLNGDADRIYYDWWGGGMEKAGDNPITFDTENKLVWSPHYYNTGVSPAWYLYASGTQNAEGGLDDYVELDDDSLRNNVEKTMDAMFGYLIGVDSNIAMVMGEFAGLYAKDAHPKLTTKRTTDFTIEVMLKAAYAGGYMWSLNPESAYQYNPADKYSTFTEGLLEDDWLTPNKVFMEGIAALDVMENLQLFPCFPQEVEGSSSS
;
A
#
# COMPACT_ATOMS: atom_id res chain seq x y z
N MET A 1 9.67 -8.83 -9.04
CA MET A 1 10.65 -7.83 -8.56
C MET A 1 10.53 -6.66 -9.51
N ALA A 2 10.21 -5.48 -8.99
CA ALA A 2 10.38 -4.25 -9.74
C ALA A 2 11.88 -3.90 -9.67
N GLU A 3 12.51 -3.76 -10.82
CA GLU A 3 13.90 -3.34 -10.92
C GLU A 3 13.91 -1.81 -10.99
N VAL A 4 14.71 -1.14 -10.16
CA VAL A 4 14.97 0.30 -10.39
C VAL A 4 15.83 0.37 -11.64
N THR A 5 15.25 0.93 -12.71
CA THR A 5 15.77 0.77 -14.06
C THR A 5 16.88 1.78 -14.37
N ARG A 6 17.79 1.45 -15.29
CA ARG A 6 19.13 2.06 -15.36
C ARG A 6 19.43 2.81 -16.66
N PRO A 7 20.19 3.92 -16.63
CA PRO A 7 20.92 4.39 -17.81
C PRO A 7 22.01 3.38 -18.20
N MET A 8 21.80 2.63 -19.29
CA MET A 8 22.89 1.88 -19.94
C MET A 8 23.71 2.80 -20.84
N MET A 9 25.04 2.62 -20.82
CA MET A 9 25.94 3.23 -21.79
C MET A 9 25.71 2.65 -23.18
N ASN A 10 24.93 3.32 -24.03
CA ASN A 10 25.02 3.08 -25.46
C ASN A 10 26.30 3.75 -25.99
N ARG A 11 27.34 2.93 -26.22
CA ARG A 11 28.41 3.32 -27.13
C ARG A 11 27.84 3.40 -28.56
N PRO A 12 28.25 4.37 -29.39
CA PRO A 12 27.88 4.36 -30.80
C PRO A 12 28.51 3.12 -31.47
N SER A 13 27.67 2.20 -31.95
CA SER A 13 28.10 0.99 -32.64
C SER A 13 28.56 1.32 -34.06
N VAL A 14 29.83 1.01 -34.34
CA VAL A 14 30.33 0.79 -35.70
C VAL A 14 29.90 -0.61 -36.13
N ASP A 15 29.45 -0.72 -37.38
CA ASP A 15 29.01 -1.93 -38.10
C ASP A 15 29.80 -3.21 -37.73
N ASP A 16 29.12 -4.33 -37.45
CA ASP A 16 28.75 -5.33 -38.47
C ASP A 16 28.33 -6.69 -37.85
N ASN A 17 27.38 -7.32 -38.54
CA ASN A 17 27.09 -8.76 -38.65
C ASN A 17 26.45 -9.63 -37.54
N GLN A 18 25.42 -10.33 -38.01
CA GLN A 18 24.61 -11.37 -37.38
C GLN A 18 25.42 -12.54 -36.80
N THR A 19 25.04 -12.99 -35.60
CA THR A 19 24.91 -14.43 -35.33
C THR A 19 24.00 -14.66 -34.12
N SER A 20 23.01 -15.52 -34.33
CA SER A 20 22.05 -15.97 -33.32
C SER A 20 22.73 -16.80 -32.24
N THR A 21 22.38 -16.56 -30.98
CA THR A 21 22.53 -17.58 -29.92
C THR A 21 21.36 -17.51 -28.95
N ALA A 22 20.95 -18.72 -28.54
CA ALA A 22 19.70 -19.08 -27.90
C ALA A 22 19.48 -18.44 -26.53
N SER A 23 18.25 -18.00 -26.29
CA SER A 23 17.72 -17.72 -24.96
C SER A 23 17.49 -19.03 -24.21
N TYR A 24 18.13 -19.13 -23.04
CA TYR A 24 17.84 -20.16 -22.05
C TYR A 24 16.46 -19.91 -21.46
N SER A 25 15.59 -20.92 -21.56
CA SER A 25 14.31 -20.99 -20.88
C SER A 25 14.49 -21.83 -19.62
N GLU A 26 14.29 -21.26 -18.45
CA GLU A 26 14.15 -22.02 -17.22
C GLU A 26 12.66 -22.18 -16.89
N ASN A 27 12.13 -23.33 -17.29
CA ASN A 27 10.88 -23.89 -16.80
C ASN A 27 11.14 -24.56 -15.44
N TYR A 28 10.55 -24.07 -14.36
CA TYR A 28 10.42 -24.85 -13.13
C TYR A 28 9.12 -25.66 -13.16
N SER A 29 9.30 -26.96 -13.40
CA SER A 29 8.29 -28.01 -13.34
C SER A 29 7.95 -28.36 -11.89
N SER A 30 6.68 -28.29 -11.54
CA SER A 30 6.13 -28.76 -10.26
C SER A 30 6.11 -30.30 -10.21
N GLY A 31 6.75 -30.86 -9.19
CA GLY A 31 6.78 -32.29 -8.92
C GLY A 31 5.42 -32.89 -8.57
N HIS A 32 5.15 -34.04 -9.18
CA HIS A 32 4.03 -34.94 -8.94
C HIS A 32 3.93 -35.43 -7.49
N PHE A 33 2.72 -35.46 -6.94
CA PHE A 33 2.32 -36.45 -5.92
C PHE A 33 1.07 -37.19 -6.39
N SER A 34 1.21 -38.52 -6.41
CA SER A 34 0.27 -39.48 -6.96
C SER A 34 -0.87 -39.77 -5.97
N LEU A 35 -2.12 -39.77 -6.46
CA LEU A 35 -3.25 -40.38 -5.76
C LEU A 35 -3.84 -41.48 -6.65
N HIS A 36 -3.76 -42.71 -6.16
CA HIS A 36 -4.40 -43.88 -6.74
C HIS A 36 -5.91 -43.85 -6.41
N LEU A 37 -6.72 -43.95 -7.46
CA LEU A 37 -8.11 -44.43 -7.39
C LEU A 37 -8.13 -45.90 -7.00
N ASP A 38 -9.08 -46.28 -6.15
CA ASP A 38 -9.91 -47.45 -6.43
C ASP A 38 -11.36 -47.21 -6.00
N SER A 39 -12.25 -47.88 -6.72
CA SER A 39 -13.66 -47.63 -6.90
C SER A 39 -14.48 -48.76 -6.27
N SER A 40 -15.66 -48.45 -5.70
CA SER A 40 -16.78 -49.40 -5.72
C SER A 40 -18.12 -48.73 -5.38
N GLN A 41 -18.96 -48.69 -6.42
CA GLN A 41 -20.43 -48.75 -6.51
C GLN A 41 -21.23 -48.92 -5.20
N GLY A 42 -22.27 -48.14 -4.95
CA GLY A 42 -23.64 -48.48 -5.38
C GLY A 42 -24.69 -48.17 -4.27
N PRO A 43 -26.01 -48.21 -4.54
CA PRO A 43 -26.89 -47.03 -4.39
C PRO A 43 -28.00 -47.09 -3.30
N ARG A 44 -28.69 -45.95 -3.16
CA ARG A 44 -29.98 -45.70 -2.45
C ARG A 44 -31.01 -46.83 -2.59
N GLN A 45 -31.80 -47.06 -1.53
CA GLN A 45 -33.25 -47.30 -1.62
C GLN A 45 -34.00 -46.95 -0.32
N THR A 46 -35.22 -46.48 -0.52
CA THR A 46 -36.35 -46.28 0.41
C THR A 46 -37.12 -47.57 0.64
N GLU A 47 -37.70 -47.79 1.84
CA GLU A 47 -39.12 -48.17 2.09
C GLU A 47 -39.37 -48.84 3.46
N SER A 48 -40.45 -48.40 4.10
CA SER A 48 -41.53 -49.18 4.75
C SER A 48 -41.38 -50.71 4.96
N GLY A 49 -41.74 -51.21 6.15
CA GLY A 49 -42.20 -52.60 6.30
C GLY A 49 -42.12 -53.14 7.74
N GLY A 50 -43.23 -53.66 8.26
CA GLY A 50 -43.37 -54.06 9.67
C GLY A 50 -43.11 -55.54 10.02
N ARG A 51 -43.01 -55.77 11.34
CA ARG A 51 -43.57 -56.87 12.17
C ARG A 51 -43.41 -58.35 11.74
N VAL A 52 -42.85 -59.20 12.63
CA VAL A 52 -43.53 -60.22 13.49
C VAL A 52 -42.56 -61.33 14.03
N SER A 53 -42.70 -61.65 15.35
CA SER A 53 -42.44 -62.89 16.17
C SER A 53 -41.05 -63.57 16.20
N SER A 54 -40.63 -64.24 17.29
CA SER A 54 -41.33 -65.11 18.26
C SER A 54 -40.64 -65.13 19.65
N VAL A 55 -41.36 -65.07 20.79
CA VAL A 55 -41.93 -66.13 21.68
C VAL A 55 -40.93 -66.89 22.59
N TYR A 56 -41.09 -66.68 23.91
CA TYR A 56 -41.21 -67.61 25.05
C TYR A 56 -41.19 -66.71 26.32
N GLY A 57 -42.06 -66.73 27.31
CA GLY A 57 -43.04 -67.68 27.85
C GLY A 57 -42.85 -67.69 29.38
N GLY A 58 -43.76 -67.11 30.17
CA GLY A 58 -43.60 -67.03 31.64
C GLY A 58 -44.75 -66.38 32.43
N GLN A 59 -45.81 -67.17 32.62
CA GLN A 59 -46.78 -67.22 33.74
C GLN A 59 -47.48 -65.96 34.32
N ARG A 60 -48.83 -66.08 34.31
CA ARG A 60 -49.88 -65.29 34.98
C ARG A 60 -49.94 -65.50 36.50
N GLN A 61 -50.42 -64.47 37.21
CA GLN A 61 -51.48 -64.44 38.26
C GLN A 61 -51.24 -63.15 39.09
N THR A 62 -52.20 -62.32 39.51
CA THR A 62 -53.63 -62.51 39.81
C THR A 62 -54.33 -61.14 39.83
N GLU A 63 -55.53 -61.05 39.25
CA GLU A 63 -56.51 -60.00 39.56
C GLU A 63 -56.96 -60.14 41.02
N MET A 64 -57.05 -59.03 41.75
CA MET A 64 -57.92 -58.93 42.93
C MET A 64 -59.05 -57.94 42.66
N LYS A 65 -60.22 -58.49 42.32
CA LYS A 65 -61.52 -57.82 42.49
C LYS A 65 -61.88 -57.86 43.97
N LEU A 66 -61.81 -56.72 44.65
CA LEU A 66 -62.39 -56.55 45.97
C LEU A 66 -63.87 -56.16 45.82
N LYS A 67 -64.74 -57.09 46.25
CA LYS A 67 -66.18 -56.86 46.45
C LYS A 67 -66.38 -55.96 47.67
N ALA A 68 -67.31 -55.02 47.53
CA ALA A 68 -67.84 -54.21 48.62
C ALA A 68 -68.43 -55.10 49.73
N ALA A 69 -68.07 -54.79 50.96
CA ALA A 69 -68.79 -55.20 52.15
C ALA A 69 -69.29 -53.92 52.81
N ASP A 70 -70.60 -53.68 52.72
CA ASP A 70 -71.31 -52.77 53.61
C ASP A 70 -71.59 -53.54 54.91
N LEU A 71 -71.15 -52.98 56.05
CA LEU A 71 -72.04 -52.48 57.10
C LEU A 71 -71.25 -52.07 58.35
N ASP A 72 -71.35 -50.77 58.61
CA ASP A 72 -71.57 -50.14 59.92
C ASP A 72 -70.52 -50.33 61.04
N LEU A 73 -69.66 -49.30 61.16
CA LEU A 73 -69.70 -48.34 62.29
C LEU A 73 -68.61 -47.28 62.11
N ALA A 74 -68.76 -46.41 61.09
CA ALA A 74 -68.07 -45.12 61.05
C ALA A 74 -69.13 -44.04 60.84
N LYS A 75 -69.13 -43.02 61.70
CA LYS A 75 -70.07 -41.89 61.65
C LYS A 75 -70.06 -41.27 60.24
N PRO A 76 -71.21 -40.80 59.72
CA PRO A 76 -71.25 -40.18 58.39
C PRO A 76 -70.26 -39.02 58.36
N GLU A 77 -69.27 -39.09 57.47
CA GLU A 77 -68.34 -37.99 57.21
C GLU A 77 -69.17 -36.75 56.88
N ARG A 78 -68.97 -35.69 57.66
CA ARG A 78 -69.64 -34.41 57.41
C ARG A 78 -68.78 -33.60 56.44
N THR A 79 -69.37 -32.69 55.67
CA THR A 79 -68.64 -31.77 54.75
C THR A 79 -67.52 -30.95 55.42
N LYS A 80 -67.52 -30.90 56.76
CA LYS A 80 -66.48 -30.30 57.62
C LYS A 80 -65.29 -31.20 57.95
N ASP A 81 -65.39 -32.50 57.68
CA ASP A 81 -64.30 -33.49 57.79
C ASP A 81 -63.45 -33.49 56.50
N TYR A 82 -64.05 -33.10 55.37
CA TYR A 82 -63.33 -32.54 54.21
C TYR A 82 -62.86 -31.10 54.53
N LYS A 83 -61.96 -30.96 55.50
CA LYS A 83 -61.00 -29.87 55.38
C LYS A 83 -60.15 -30.23 54.17
N GLY A 84 -60.54 -29.75 52.99
CA GLY A 84 -59.75 -29.79 51.77
C GLY A 84 -58.34 -29.42 52.18
N ARG A 85 -57.50 -30.43 52.33
CA ARG A 85 -56.22 -30.28 53.00
C ARG A 85 -55.32 -29.70 51.93
N ILE A 86 -55.40 -28.38 51.82
CA ILE A 86 -54.45 -27.43 51.25
C ILE A 86 -53.11 -27.62 52.00
N ARG A 87 -52.58 -28.85 52.09
CA ARG A 87 -51.20 -29.17 52.51
C ARG A 87 -50.29 -29.37 51.29
N THR A 88 -50.77 -29.12 50.08
CA THR A 88 -49.90 -28.97 48.90
C THR A 88 -49.18 -27.63 48.90
N TRP A 89 -49.73 -26.59 49.52
CA TRP A 89 -49.18 -25.23 49.47
C TRP A 89 -47.75 -25.07 50.01
N PRO A 90 -47.35 -25.66 51.15
CA PRO A 90 -45.96 -25.59 51.59
C PRO A 90 -44.99 -26.27 50.60
N GLY A 91 -45.39 -27.43 50.04
CA GLY A 91 -44.59 -28.14 49.04
C GLY A 91 -44.55 -27.45 47.68
N LEU A 92 -45.65 -26.80 47.30
CA LEU A 92 -45.79 -26.06 46.04
C LEU A 92 -45.07 -24.72 46.10
N LEU A 93 -45.09 -24.03 47.25
CA LEU A 93 -44.25 -22.85 47.51
C LEU A 93 -42.77 -23.20 47.55
N LEU A 94 -42.39 -24.32 48.18
CA LEU A 94 -41.01 -24.81 48.15
C LEU A 94 -40.57 -25.15 46.72
N LEU A 95 -41.41 -25.83 45.95
CA LEU A 95 -41.14 -26.12 44.54
C LEU A 95 -40.98 -24.83 43.71
N LEU A 96 -41.84 -23.84 43.91
CA LEU A 96 -41.75 -22.53 43.25
C LEU A 96 -40.47 -21.78 43.66
N LEU A 97 -40.06 -21.85 44.93
CA LEU A 97 -38.80 -21.27 45.40
C LEU A 97 -37.59 -21.98 44.80
N ILE A 98 -37.61 -23.31 44.69
CA ILE A 98 -36.54 -24.09 44.05
C ILE A 98 -36.48 -23.76 42.56
N MET A 99 -37.62 -23.72 41.86
CA MET A 99 -37.67 -23.37 40.44
C MET A 99 -37.24 -21.92 40.19
N GLY A 100 -37.69 -20.98 41.01
CA GLY A 100 -37.30 -19.57 40.94
C GLY A 100 -35.82 -19.37 41.28
N GLY A 101 -35.31 -20.06 42.30
CA GLY A 101 -33.89 -20.07 42.66
C GLY A 101 -33.01 -20.69 41.58
N ALA A 102 -33.43 -21.82 41.00
CA ALA A 102 -32.73 -22.45 39.87
C ALA A 102 -32.72 -21.53 38.64
N ALA A 103 -33.86 -20.92 38.29
CA ALA A 103 -33.93 -19.95 37.20
C ALA A 103 -33.00 -18.73 37.45
N ALA A 104 -32.98 -18.20 38.67
CA ALA A 104 -32.10 -17.10 39.03
C ALA A 104 -30.62 -17.49 38.93
N VAL A 105 -30.23 -18.67 39.42
CA VAL A 105 -28.85 -19.18 39.30
C VAL A 105 -28.46 -19.39 37.84
N ILE A 106 -29.32 -19.99 37.02
CA ILE A 106 -29.09 -20.18 35.59
C ILE A 106 -28.89 -18.84 34.88
N VAL A 107 -29.73 -17.85 35.16
CA VAL A 107 -29.61 -16.51 34.55
C VAL A 107 -28.32 -15.81 34.98
N LEU A 108 -27.95 -15.89 36.26
CA LEU A 108 -26.71 -15.30 36.77
C LEU A 108 -25.47 -15.98 36.15
N GLN A 109 -25.42 -17.31 36.10
CA GLN A 109 -24.33 -18.04 35.45
C GLN A 109 -24.29 -17.81 33.94
N ALA A 110 -25.44 -17.70 33.28
CA ALA A 110 -25.50 -17.38 31.86
C ALA A 110 -24.94 -15.97 31.59
N LYS A 111 -25.27 -14.99 32.45
CA LYS A 111 -24.71 -13.64 32.37
C LYS A 111 -23.19 -13.65 32.58
N GLU A 112 -22.72 -14.28 33.65
CA GLU A 112 -21.28 -14.38 33.95
C GLU A 112 -20.50 -15.09 32.81
N THR A 113 -21.07 -16.17 32.27
CA THR A 113 -20.48 -16.89 31.12
C THR A 113 -20.47 -16.01 29.86
N SER A 114 -21.54 -15.24 29.62
CA SER A 114 -21.63 -14.30 28.50
C SER A 114 -20.59 -13.18 28.61
N ASP A 115 -20.40 -12.62 29.81
CA ASP A 115 -19.40 -11.59 30.09
C ASP A 115 -17.98 -12.17 29.87
N LEU A 116 -17.72 -13.38 30.36
CA LEU A 116 -16.44 -14.08 30.16
C LEU A 116 -16.15 -14.39 28.68
N ILE A 117 -17.15 -14.84 27.92
CA ILE A 117 -17.01 -15.10 26.47
C ILE A 117 -16.68 -13.81 25.74
N THR A 118 -17.31 -12.70 26.11
CA THR A 118 -17.06 -11.36 25.52
C THR A 118 -15.60 -10.95 25.74
N VAL A 119 -15.12 -11.01 26.99
CA VAL A 119 -13.73 -10.68 27.33
C VAL A 119 -12.73 -11.62 26.64
N ASN A 120 -13.01 -12.92 26.56
CA ASN A 120 -12.14 -13.86 25.87
C ASN A 120 -12.05 -13.59 24.36
N ARG A 121 -13.16 -13.19 23.74
CA ARG A 121 -13.19 -12.77 22.33
C ARG A 121 -12.36 -11.51 22.11
N GLU A 122 -12.56 -10.47 22.93
CA GLU A 122 -11.76 -9.23 22.87
C GLU A 122 -10.27 -9.51 23.03
N ASN A 123 -9.88 -10.32 24.02
CA ASN A 123 -8.49 -10.72 24.22
C ASN A 123 -7.92 -11.56 23.07
N TYR A 124 -8.75 -12.34 22.38
CA TYR A 124 -8.33 -13.08 21.19
C TYR A 124 -8.09 -12.14 20.01
N GLU A 125 -9.03 -11.23 19.72
CA GLU A 125 -8.91 -10.25 18.64
C GLU A 125 -7.74 -9.29 18.86
N GLN A 126 -7.50 -8.84 20.09
CA GLN A 126 -6.34 -8.01 20.42
C GLN A 126 -5.02 -8.76 20.18
N ARG A 127 -4.96 -10.07 20.52
CA ARG A 127 -3.77 -10.89 20.25
C ARG A 127 -3.53 -11.08 18.76
N LEU A 128 -4.60 -11.27 17.97
CA LEU A 128 -4.49 -11.34 16.51
C LEU A 128 -4.04 -10.00 15.92
N ALA A 129 -4.61 -8.88 16.36
CA ALA A 129 -4.16 -7.55 15.94
C ALA A 129 -2.68 -7.32 16.26
N ASN A 130 -2.25 -7.63 17.49
CA ASN A 130 -0.85 -7.51 17.89
C ASN A 130 0.10 -8.41 17.08
N LYS A 131 -0.36 -9.59 16.63
CA LYS A 131 0.43 -10.48 15.76
C LYS A 131 0.61 -9.90 14.35
N ARG A 132 -0.43 -9.23 13.84
CA ARG A 132 -0.47 -8.63 12.49
C ARG A 132 0.20 -7.26 12.43
N LYS A 133 0.43 -6.64 13.59
CA LYS A 133 1.03 -5.32 13.70
C LYS A 133 2.49 -5.34 13.22
N ILE A 134 2.88 -4.35 12.43
CA ILE A 134 4.28 -4.13 12.05
C ILE A 134 5.06 -3.75 13.32
N GLN A 135 6.17 -4.43 13.56
CA GLN A 135 6.95 -4.42 14.80
C GLN A 135 7.89 -3.20 14.91
N ASP A 136 7.32 -2.01 14.76
CA ASP A 136 8.02 -0.72 14.87
C ASP A 136 8.19 -0.21 16.31
N GLY A 137 7.61 -0.92 17.29
CA GLY A 137 7.68 -0.59 18.70
C GLY A 137 6.87 0.65 19.10
N LYS A 138 5.94 1.11 18.25
CA LYS A 138 5.10 2.28 18.50
C LYS A 138 3.65 1.89 18.69
N ASP A 139 2.91 2.66 19.50
CA ASP A 139 1.48 2.44 19.72
C ASP A 139 0.62 3.15 18.66
N ASP A 140 -0.60 2.67 18.49
CA ASP A 140 -1.59 3.20 17.55
C ASP A 140 -2.75 3.82 18.34
N ASP A 141 -3.05 5.08 18.06
CA ASP A 141 -4.07 5.89 18.74
C ASP A 141 -5.42 5.92 18.01
N GLN A 142 -5.53 5.40 16.78
CA GLN A 142 -6.77 5.36 16.00
C GLN A 142 -7.13 3.92 15.57
N VAL A 143 -7.14 3.01 16.55
CA VAL A 143 -7.50 1.62 16.31
C VAL A 143 -9.00 1.49 16.00
N ILE A 144 -9.35 0.93 14.84
CA ILE A 144 -10.75 0.64 14.49
C ILE A 144 -11.13 -0.72 15.08
N ILE A 145 -12.26 -0.75 15.79
CA ILE A 145 -12.93 -2.00 16.19
C ILE A 145 -14.18 -2.13 15.33
N SER A 146 -14.25 -3.19 14.52
CA SER A 146 -15.39 -3.45 13.64
C SER A 146 -16.62 -3.90 14.44
N ASP A 147 -17.80 -3.89 13.81
CA ASP A 147 -19.09 -4.26 14.42
C ASP A 147 -19.14 -5.71 14.94
N ASP A 148 -18.31 -6.60 14.37
CA ASP A 148 -18.14 -7.98 14.81
C ASP A 148 -17.04 -8.18 15.86
N GLY A 149 -16.39 -7.11 16.30
CA GLY A 149 -15.37 -7.09 17.33
C GLY A 149 -13.93 -7.26 16.82
N GLN A 150 -13.71 -7.41 15.50
CA GLN A 150 -12.35 -7.50 14.97
C GLN A 150 -11.61 -6.17 15.10
N VAL A 151 -10.40 -6.24 15.65
CA VAL A 151 -9.52 -5.09 15.88
C VAL A 151 -8.60 -4.91 14.67
N GLY A 152 -8.54 -3.69 14.12
CA GLY A 152 -7.64 -3.34 13.01
C GLY A 152 -7.92 -4.06 11.69
N ASN A 153 -9.16 -4.49 11.46
CA ASN A 153 -9.59 -5.13 10.21
C ASN A 153 -11.03 -4.75 9.88
N PRO A 154 -11.30 -3.49 9.49
CA PRO A 154 -12.65 -3.03 9.20
C PRO A 154 -13.24 -3.69 7.94
N LYS A 155 -14.57 -3.76 7.87
CA LYS A 155 -15.30 -4.11 6.63
C LYS A 155 -15.43 -2.93 5.65
N SER A 156 -15.30 -1.71 6.17
CA SER A 156 -15.31 -0.46 5.42
C SER A 156 -14.62 0.62 6.26
N TYR A 157 -13.91 1.55 5.61
CA TYR A 157 -13.39 2.73 6.29
C TYR A 157 -14.50 3.76 6.51
N PRO A 158 -14.49 4.50 7.62
CA PRO A 158 -15.47 5.54 7.85
C PRO A 158 -15.29 6.67 6.82
N ASP A 159 -16.40 7.23 6.34
CA ASP A 159 -16.36 8.47 5.58
C ASP A 159 -15.91 9.59 6.53
N MET A 160 -14.77 10.19 6.21
CA MET A 160 -14.17 11.26 6.99
C MET A 160 -14.92 12.59 6.81
N GLY A 161 -15.86 12.67 5.85
CA GLY A 161 -16.63 13.87 5.57
C GLY A 161 -15.75 15.01 5.05
N CYS A 162 -14.62 14.68 4.42
CA CYS A 162 -13.69 15.66 3.89
C CYS A 162 -14.18 16.19 2.55
N GLU A 163 -13.97 17.47 2.25
CA GLU A 163 -14.01 17.95 0.87
C GLU A 163 -12.70 17.60 0.14
N LEU A 164 -12.74 17.59 -1.19
CA LEU A 164 -11.53 17.50 -2.02
C LEU A 164 -10.85 18.88 -2.00
N PRO A 165 -9.67 19.05 -1.37
CA PRO A 165 -8.95 20.31 -1.40
C PRO A 165 -8.49 20.63 -2.82
N ASP A 166 -8.33 21.91 -3.11
CA ASP A 166 -7.59 22.35 -4.29
C ASP A 166 -6.10 22.33 -3.94
N TYR A 167 -5.38 21.30 -4.40
CA TYR A 167 -3.95 21.18 -4.16
C TYR A 167 -3.18 22.08 -5.11
N GLN A 168 -2.27 22.88 -4.57
CA GLN A 168 -1.52 23.89 -5.32
C GLN A 168 -0.03 23.85 -4.99
N SER A 169 0.79 24.13 -5.98
CA SER A 169 2.20 24.46 -5.84
C SER A 169 2.34 25.97 -5.69
N LYS A 170 2.74 26.43 -4.50
CA LYS A 170 2.88 27.85 -4.18
C LYS A 170 4.13 28.09 -3.34
N ASN A 171 4.91 29.10 -3.70
CA ASN A 171 6.14 29.49 -2.97
C ASN A 171 7.08 28.30 -2.71
N GLY A 172 7.20 27.39 -3.68
CA GLY A 172 8.07 26.21 -3.56
C GLY A 172 7.54 25.14 -2.61
N GLN A 173 6.27 25.21 -2.19
CA GLN A 173 5.63 24.29 -1.25
C GLN A 173 4.35 23.69 -1.85
N ILE A 174 3.95 22.52 -1.34
CA ILE A 174 2.62 21.96 -1.59
C ILE A 174 1.64 22.58 -0.59
N VAL A 175 0.52 23.11 -1.09
CA VAL A 175 -0.51 23.79 -0.30
C VAL A 175 -1.86 23.15 -0.58
N ALA A 176 -2.54 22.69 0.47
CA ALA A 176 -3.92 22.25 0.40
C ALA A 176 -4.84 23.46 0.65
N VAL A 177 -5.68 23.80 -0.33
CA VAL A 177 -6.60 24.94 -0.25
C VAL A 177 -8.04 24.43 -0.07
N ALA A 178 -8.65 24.76 1.06
CA ALA A 178 -10.05 24.49 1.32
C ALA A 178 -10.96 25.40 0.48
N LYS A 179 -12.22 25.00 0.24
CA LYS A 179 -13.21 25.82 -0.48
C LYS A 179 -13.49 27.16 0.19
N ASN A 180 -13.34 27.24 1.52
CA ASN A 180 -13.49 28.47 2.27
C ASN A 180 -12.27 29.41 2.19
N GLY A 181 -11.22 29.02 1.44
CA GLY A 181 -9.99 29.78 1.26
C GLY A 181 -8.92 29.55 2.33
N THR A 182 -9.12 28.61 3.25
CA THR A 182 -8.06 28.21 4.20
C THR A 182 -6.93 27.51 3.46
N GLU A 183 -5.71 28.01 3.57
CA GLU A 183 -4.52 27.42 2.98
C GLU A 183 -3.67 26.74 4.06
N VAL A 184 -3.26 25.49 3.81
CA VAL A 184 -2.38 24.73 4.71
C VAL A 184 -1.21 24.19 3.89
N PRO A 185 0.03 24.70 4.09
CA PRO A 185 1.21 24.10 3.49
C PRO A 185 1.51 22.74 4.12
N VAL A 186 1.96 21.78 3.32
CA VAL A 186 2.27 20.42 3.75
C VAL A 186 3.58 19.95 3.13
N GLY A 187 4.55 19.60 3.96
CA GLY A 187 5.79 18.92 3.54
C GLY A 187 5.56 17.42 3.39
N ILE A 188 6.17 16.78 2.39
CA ILE A 188 5.96 15.37 2.07
C ILE A 188 7.13 14.51 2.55
N LYS A 189 6.86 13.62 3.51
CA LYS A 189 7.70 12.46 3.81
C LYS A 189 6.97 11.22 3.28
N GLY A 190 7.31 10.82 2.06
CA GLY A 190 6.62 9.78 1.33
C GLY A 190 7.38 8.47 1.21
N VAL A 191 6.64 7.40 0.87
CA VAL A 191 7.20 6.12 0.41
C VAL A 191 6.64 5.77 -0.97
N ASN A 192 7.41 5.05 -1.77
CA ASN A 192 6.89 4.32 -2.92
C ASN A 192 6.37 2.95 -2.46
N TRP A 193 5.15 2.58 -2.87
CA TRP A 193 4.56 1.26 -2.61
C TRP A 193 4.17 0.59 -3.93
N PHE A 194 5.09 -0.19 -4.49
CA PHE A 194 4.95 -0.75 -5.84
C PHE A 194 4.28 -2.14 -5.84
N GLY A 195 3.91 -2.58 -7.04
CA GLY A 195 3.37 -3.89 -7.37
C GLY A 195 2.17 -3.80 -8.32
N MET A 196 1.43 -2.70 -8.25
CA MET A 196 0.18 -2.50 -8.98
C MET A 196 0.39 -2.16 -10.46
N GLU A 197 1.57 -1.64 -10.81
CA GLU A 197 2.07 -1.44 -12.16
C GLU A 197 2.49 -2.73 -12.87
N THR A 198 2.61 -3.82 -12.14
CA THR A 198 2.99 -5.13 -12.70
C THR A 198 1.77 -5.91 -13.20
N GLY A 199 2.03 -7.07 -13.81
CA GLY A 199 0.97 -8.04 -14.17
C GLY A 199 0.15 -8.58 -12.99
N LEU A 200 0.55 -8.32 -11.75
CA LEU A 200 -0.20 -8.72 -10.55
C LEU A 200 -1.30 -7.72 -10.18
N ALA A 201 -1.21 -6.48 -10.68
CA ALA A 201 -2.24 -5.46 -10.53
C ALA A 201 -2.65 -5.17 -9.06
N ILE A 202 -1.73 -5.38 -8.10
CA ILE A 202 -1.91 -5.09 -6.68
C ILE A 202 -0.58 -4.66 -6.05
N PRO A 203 -0.55 -3.69 -5.12
CA PRO A 203 0.65 -3.43 -4.33
C PRO A 203 1.05 -4.68 -3.55
N PHE A 204 2.36 -4.90 -3.40
CA PHE A 204 2.84 -6.10 -2.71
C PHE A 204 2.65 -6.00 -1.19
N GLY A 205 2.70 -7.15 -0.53
CA GLY A 205 2.56 -7.31 0.91
C GLY A 205 1.17 -7.72 1.38
N LEU A 206 0.12 -7.61 0.57
CA LEU A 206 -1.27 -7.77 1.02
C LEU A 206 -1.76 -9.23 1.23
N TRP A 207 -0.88 -10.21 1.09
CA TRP A 207 -1.17 -11.65 1.13
C TRP A 207 -1.07 -12.28 2.52
N GLU A 208 -1.18 -11.48 3.60
CA GLU A 208 -0.98 -11.88 5.00
C GLU A 208 -1.32 -13.36 5.27
N ASN A 209 -0.37 -14.12 5.78
CA ASN A 209 -0.54 -15.53 6.11
C ASN A 209 0.20 -15.88 7.40
N MET A 210 0.50 -17.16 7.63
CA MET A 210 1.18 -17.60 8.85
C MET A 210 2.68 -17.23 8.87
N ASP A 211 3.27 -17.04 7.69
CA ASP A 211 4.71 -16.88 7.48
C ASP A 211 5.09 -15.42 7.19
N ASN A 212 4.34 -14.70 6.35
CA ASN A 212 4.61 -13.32 5.99
C ASN A 212 3.37 -12.55 5.49
N GLY A 213 3.59 -11.29 5.13
CA GLY A 213 2.57 -10.40 4.58
C GLY A 213 1.87 -9.57 5.65
N THR A 214 1.10 -8.60 5.20
CA THR A 214 0.45 -7.59 6.02
C THR A 214 -0.89 -7.19 5.38
N SER A 215 -1.52 -6.15 5.93
CA SER A 215 -2.77 -5.58 5.45
C SER A 215 -2.61 -4.11 5.12
N VAL A 216 -3.48 -3.58 4.26
CA VAL A 216 -3.50 -2.15 3.95
C VAL A 216 -3.75 -1.30 5.20
N TYR A 217 -4.52 -1.83 6.17
CA TYR A 217 -4.76 -1.17 7.44
C TYR A 217 -3.46 -0.97 8.22
N GLU A 218 -2.66 -2.03 8.32
CA GLU A 218 -1.41 -1.98 9.07
C GLU A 218 -0.34 -1.17 8.34
N ILE A 219 -0.29 -1.21 7.00
CA ILE A 219 0.56 -0.28 6.23
C ILE A 219 0.21 1.16 6.55
N ALA A 220 -1.07 1.56 6.46
CA ALA A 220 -1.51 2.92 6.77
C ALA A 220 -1.17 3.32 8.22
N ALA A 221 -1.38 2.42 9.18
CA ALA A 221 -1.06 2.67 10.58
C ALA A 221 0.46 2.81 10.81
N PHE A 222 1.28 1.93 10.21
CA PHE A 222 2.74 1.96 10.29
C PHE A 222 3.31 3.27 9.73
N LEU A 223 2.83 3.69 8.56
CA LEU A 223 3.26 4.95 7.94
C LEU A 223 2.95 6.14 8.85
N ALA A 224 1.72 6.24 9.36
CA ALA A 224 1.31 7.31 10.27
C ALA A 224 2.15 7.34 11.56
N ARG A 225 2.36 6.19 12.23
CA ARG A 225 3.22 6.09 13.43
C ARG A 225 4.67 6.52 13.19
N ASN A 226 5.12 6.46 11.94
CA ASN A 226 6.47 6.83 11.54
C ASN A 226 6.55 8.16 10.78
N LYS A 227 5.49 8.98 10.89
CA LYS A 227 5.36 10.32 10.30
C LYS A 227 5.47 10.36 8.77
N PHE A 228 5.31 9.22 8.11
CA PHE A 228 5.07 9.23 6.67
C PHE A 228 3.63 9.69 6.43
N ASN A 229 3.46 10.61 5.50
CA ASN A 229 2.17 11.25 5.22
C ASN A 229 1.73 11.10 3.76
N SER A 230 2.50 10.41 2.92
CA SER A 230 2.16 10.23 1.51
C SER A 230 2.66 8.89 0.96
N VAL A 231 1.91 8.31 0.03
CA VAL A 231 2.29 7.12 -0.74
C VAL A 231 2.28 7.47 -2.21
N ARG A 232 3.41 7.27 -2.90
CA ARG A 232 3.46 7.21 -4.36
C ARG A 232 3.09 5.79 -4.78
N LEU A 233 2.04 5.67 -5.58
CA LEU A 233 1.43 4.41 -5.98
C LEU A 233 1.65 4.19 -7.49
N PRO A 234 2.67 3.41 -7.88
CA PRO A 234 2.88 3.00 -9.26
C PRO A 234 1.69 2.25 -9.86
N VAL A 235 1.26 2.65 -11.06
CA VAL A 235 0.15 2.04 -11.81
C VAL A 235 0.54 1.78 -13.27
N CYS A 236 -0.23 0.92 -13.95
CA CYS A 236 0.02 0.54 -15.35
C CYS A 236 -1.08 1.06 -16.29
N ILE A 237 -0.71 1.70 -17.39
CA ILE A 237 -1.62 2.24 -18.40
C ILE A 237 -2.53 1.15 -18.97
N LYS A 238 -1.97 0.02 -19.43
CA LYS A 238 -2.80 -1.09 -19.92
C LYS A 238 -3.70 -1.71 -18.84
N ASN A 239 -3.29 -1.75 -17.58
CA ASN A 239 -4.16 -2.25 -16.53
C ASN A 239 -5.34 -1.30 -16.27
N ILE A 240 -5.13 0.02 -16.37
CA ILE A 240 -6.20 1.03 -16.29
C ILE A 240 -7.18 0.85 -17.45
N LEU A 241 -6.67 0.80 -18.68
CA LEU A 241 -7.50 0.71 -19.89
C LEU A 241 -8.35 -0.56 -19.95
N ASN A 242 -7.80 -1.67 -19.46
CA ASN A 242 -8.49 -2.96 -19.43
C ASN A 242 -9.28 -3.19 -18.13
N ASP A 243 -9.21 -2.27 -17.17
CA ASP A 243 -9.72 -2.40 -15.79
C ASP A 243 -9.34 -3.77 -15.15
N ALA A 244 -8.08 -4.17 -15.34
CA ALA A 244 -7.57 -5.49 -15.02
C ALA A 244 -7.72 -5.80 -13.51
N ALA A 245 -8.51 -6.81 -13.18
CA ALA A 245 -8.69 -7.23 -11.79
C ALA A 245 -7.36 -7.73 -11.18
N PRO A 246 -7.05 -7.36 -9.92
CA PRO A 246 -5.90 -7.88 -9.19
C PRO A 246 -5.80 -9.40 -9.14
N GLU A 247 -4.57 -9.92 -9.04
CA GLU A 247 -4.34 -11.33 -8.75
C GLU A 247 -4.83 -11.68 -7.33
N LYS A 248 -5.99 -12.33 -7.27
CA LYS A 248 -6.69 -12.60 -6.01
C LYS A 248 -5.88 -13.41 -5.02
N SER A 249 -4.97 -14.28 -5.48
CA SER A 249 -4.11 -15.07 -4.58
C SER A 249 -3.10 -14.23 -3.78
N LEU A 250 -2.85 -12.98 -4.18
CA LEU A 250 -1.96 -12.05 -3.49
C LEU A 250 -2.66 -11.11 -2.51
N VAL A 251 -3.94 -11.34 -2.22
CA VAL A 251 -4.69 -10.59 -1.22
C VAL A 251 -5.37 -11.54 -0.26
N ASN A 252 -5.03 -11.44 1.03
CA ASN A 252 -5.82 -12.07 2.06
C ASN A 252 -7.08 -11.24 2.34
N VAL A 253 -8.17 -11.60 1.68
CA VAL A 253 -9.48 -10.94 1.82
C VAL A 253 -10.11 -11.09 3.22
N GLN A 254 -9.63 -12.02 4.05
CA GLN A 254 -10.09 -12.14 5.44
C GLN A 254 -9.46 -11.09 6.34
N THR A 255 -8.26 -10.65 6.03
CA THR A 255 -7.50 -9.63 6.80
C THR A 255 -7.47 -8.27 6.12
N ASN A 256 -7.97 -8.20 4.88
CA ASN A 256 -8.21 -6.98 4.11
C ASN A 256 -9.69 -6.89 3.70
N ARG A 257 -10.61 -6.94 4.67
CA ARG A 257 -12.06 -7.07 4.39
C ARG A 257 -12.67 -5.85 3.68
N ALA A 258 -12.07 -4.69 3.86
CA ALA A 258 -12.48 -3.44 3.22
C ALA A 258 -11.96 -3.27 1.78
N LEU A 259 -11.03 -4.11 1.31
CA LEU A 259 -10.50 -4.00 -0.05
C LEU A 259 -11.47 -4.61 -1.07
N ASN A 260 -11.86 -3.82 -2.07
CA ASN A 260 -12.59 -4.28 -3.23
C ASN A 260 -11.63 -4.55 -4.40
N ILE A 261 -11.32 -5.82 -4.64
CA ILE A 261 -10.42 -6.27 -5.71
C ILE A 261 -11.17 -6.75 -6.97
N THR A 262 -12.39 -6.24 -7.19
CA THR A 262 -13.21 -6.67 -8.35
C THR A 262 -12.61 -6.17 -9.65
N THR A 263 -12.06 -4.96 -9.64
CA THR A 263 -11.47 -4.32 -10.82
C THR A 263 -10.25 -3.49 -10.42
N TYR A 264 -9.47 -3.02 -11.40
CA TYR A 264 -8.29 -2.20 -11.13
C TYR A 264 -8.67 -0.90 -10.41
N ILE A 265 -9.69 -0.20 -10.92
CA ILE A 265 -10.13 1.08 -10.37
C ILE A 265 -10.73 0.91 -8.97
N THR A 266 -11.57 -0.10 -8.74
CA THR A 266 -12.15 -0.34 -7.41
C THR A 266 -11.10 -0.71 -6.36
N THR A 267 -9.99 -1.31 -6.79
CA THR A 267 -8.84 -1.61 -5.94
C THR A 267 -8.13 -0.33 -5.52
N ILE A 268 -7.84 0.57 -6.48
CA ILE A 268 -7.26 1.89 -6.19
C ILE A 268 -8.13 2.64 -5.20
N GLN A 269 -9.44 2.73 -5.46
CA GLN A 269 -10.41 3.41 -4.60
C GLN A 269 -10.33 2.90 -3.15
N SER A 270 -10.32 1.58 -2.96
CA SER A 270 -10.29 0.98 -1.63
C SER A 270 -8.96 1.23 -0.89
N ILE A 271 -7.83 1.25 -1.60
CA ILE A 271 -6.51 1.56 -1.04
C ILE A 271 -6.44 3.04 -0.65
N VAL A 272 -6.92 3.94 -1.51
CA VAL A 272 -6.97 5.37 -1.26
C VAL A 272 -7.81 5.68 -0.02
N GLU A 273 -8.98 5.05 0.13
CA GLU A 273 -9.82 5.19 1.33
C GLU A 273 -9.12 4.71 2.60
N ALA A 274 -8.40 3.60 2.54
CA ALA A 274 -7.64 3.06 3.66
C ALA A 274 -6.53 4.02 4.14
N LEU A 275 -5.80 4.61 3.19
CA LEU A 275 -4.76 5.60 3.46
C LEU A 275 -5.36 6.94 3.94
N GLY A 276 -6.47 7.36 3.32
CA GLY A 276 -7.18 8.59 3.64
C GLY A 276 -7.74 8.60 5.06
N TYR A 277 -8.19 7.44 5.57
CA TYR A 277 -8.57 7.29 6.98
C TYR A 277 -7.45 7.72 7.95
N ARG A 278 -6.18 7.53 7.58
CA ARG A 278 -5.00 7.92 8.36
C ARG A 278 -4.40 9.25 7.92
N HIS A 279 -5.11 10.05 7.12
CA HIS A 279 -4.62 11.31 6.57
C HIS A 279 -3.31 11.16 5.77
N ILE A 280 -3.13 9.99 5.15
CA ILE A 280 -2.02 9.71 4.25
C ILE A 280 -2.49 9.98 2.82
N SER A 281 -1.80 10.88 2.14
CA SER A 281 -2.10 11.21 0.75
C SER A 281 -1.60 10.15 -0.23
N VAL A 282 -2.14 10.18 -1.44
CA VAL A 282 -1.74 9.31 -2.55
C VAL A 282 -1.33 10.16 -3.75
N LEU A 283 -0.16 9.88 -4.29
CA LEU A 283 0.28 10.33 -5.62
C LEU A 283 0.22 9.12 -6.55
N ILE A 284 -0.63 9.16 -7.57
CA ILE A 284 -0.76 8.06 -8.52
C ILE A 284 0.33 8.25 -9.58
N SER A 285 1.25 7.30 -9.68
CA SER A 285 2.36 7.35 -10.65
C SER A 285 2.05 6.52 -11.87
N LEU A 286 1.96 7.15 -13.05
CA LEU A 286 1.77 6.47 -14.32
C LEU A 286 3.07 5.78 -14.73
N HIS A 287 3.27 4.59 -14.17
CA HIS A 287 4.61 4.02 -14.00
C HIS A 287 5.04 3.12 -15.16
N THR A 288 4.11 2.31 -15.68
CA THR A 288 4.37 1.41 -16.80
C THR A 288 3.34 1.54 -17.90
N LEU A 289 3.78 1.45 -19.16
CA LEU A 289 2.87 1.34 -20.30
C LEU A 289 2.24 -0.05 -20.37
N ASP A 290 3.04 -1.09 -20.13
CA ASP A 290 2.65 -2.50 -20.18
C ASP A 290 2.98 -3.19 -18.85
N PRO A 291 2.24 -4.23 -18.43
CA PRO A 291 2.45 -4.87 -17.13
C PRO A 291 3.83 -5.51 -16.92
N LYS A 292 4.67 -5.55 -17.96
CA LYS A 292 6.05 -6.05 -17.93
C LYS A 292 7.11 -5.00 -18.28
N LYS A 293 6.74 -3.85 -18.84
CA LYS A 293 7.70 -2.87 -19.38
C LYS A 293 7.25 -1.45 -19.03
N SER A 294 8.14 -0.67 -18.44
CA SER A 294 7.86 0.73 -18.11
C SER A 294 7.56 1.57 -19.36
N GLY A 295 8.33 1.38 -20.44
CA GLY A 295 8.31 2.21 -21.63
C GLY A 295 9.19 3.46 -21.46
N GLY A 296 10.05 3.74 -22.44
CA GLY A 296 11.01 4.86 -22.37
C GLY A 296 10.39 6.24 -22.62
N ALA A 297 9.24 6.27 -23.27
CA ALA A 297 8.39 7.44 -23.47
C ALA A 297 6.99 7.18 -22.89
N TRP A 298 6.12 8.19 -22.93
CA TRP A 298 4.72 8.08 -22.49
C TRP A 298 3.83 7.33 -23.50
N TYR A 299 4.32 7.02 -24.69
CA TYR A 299 3.69 6.11 -25.65
C TYR A 299 4.75 5.22 -26.29
N SER A 300 4.33 4.13 -26.94
CA SER A 300 5.23 3.21 -27.62
C SER A 300 4.51 2.37 -28.66
N ASP A 301 4.96 2.45 -29.91
CA ASP A 301 4.52 1.57 -31.00
C ASP A 301 4.83 0.09 -30.71
N GLU A 302 6.01 -0.20 -30.12
CA GLU A 302 6.42 -1.57 -29.76
C GLU A 302 5.48 -2.18 -28.71
N LEU A 303 5.04 -1.37 -27.75
CA LEU A 303 4.14 -1.82 -26.68
C LEU A 303 2.67 -1.69 -27.07
N GLU A 304 2.34 -1.20 -28.27
CA GLU A 304 0.97 -0.94 -28.70
C GLU A 304 0.21 -0.03 -27.71
N VAL A 305 0.86 1.06 -27.30
CA VAL A 305 0.24 2.11 -26.46
C VAL A 305 0.41 3.44 -27.18
N THR A 306 -0.71 4.01 -27.64
CA THR A 306 -0.73 5.31 -28.33
C THR A 306 -0.83 6.48 -27.35
N GLU A 307 -0.61 7.70 -27.82
CA GLU A 307 -0.88 8.92 -27.06
C GLU A 307 -2.35 8.97 -26.56
N ASP A 308 -3.30 8.62 -27.44
CA ASP A 308 -4.73 8.59 -27.12
C ASP A 308 -5.07 7.54 -26.05
N ASP A 309 -4.40 6.38 -26.07
CA ASP A 309 -4.55 5.36 -25.03
C ASP A 309 -4.06 5.88 -23.67
N PHE A 310 -2.93 6.56 -23.64
CA PHE A 310 -2.40 7.15 -22.42
C PHE A 310 -3.34 8.23 -21.85
N LEU A 311 -3.84 9.12 -22.71
CA LEU A 311 -4.82 10.15 -22.30
C LEU A 311 -6.16 9.52 -21.87
N SER A 312 -6.59 8.43 -22.50
CA SER A 312 -7.80 7.70 -22.08
C SER A 312 -7.62 7.07 -20.69
N ALA A 313 -6.43 6.62 -20.34
CA ALA A 313 -6.15 6.14 -18.97
C ALA A 313 -6.24 7.28 -17.95
N VAL A 314 -5.77 8.48 -18.28
CA VAL A 314 -5.93 9.69 -17.46
C VAL A 314 -7.42 10.05 -17.27
N ASP A 315 -8.22 9.95 -18.32
CA ASP A 315 -9.66 10.20 -18.28
C ASP A 315 -10.37 9.20 -17.35
N ILE A 316 -10.02 7.91 -17.42
CA ILE A 316 -10.56 6.88 -16.53
C ILE A 316 -10.22 7.21 -15.07
N LEU A 317 -8.97 7.59 -14.77
CA LEU A 317 -8.56 7.93 -13.41
C LEU A 317 -9.32 9.15 -12.88
N THR A 318 -9.32 10.26 -13.62
CA THR A 318 -9.98 11.50 -13.19
C THR A 318 -11.49 11.32 -13.03
N GLN A 319 -12.15 10.62 -13.96
CA GLN A 319 -13.58 10.33 -13.89
C GLN A 319 -13.97 9.53 -12.64
N ASN A 320 -13.11 8.59 -12.21
CA ASN A 320 -13.43 7.68 -11.11
C ASN A 320 -12.89 8.11 -9.75
N LEU A 321 -11.91 9.02 -9.72
CA LEU A 321 -11.14 9.35 -8.52
C LEU A 321 -11.18 10.85 -8.16
N CYS A 322 -11.68 11.73 -9.03
CA CYS A 322 -11.86 13.14 -8.71
C CYS A 322 -13.13 13.35 -7.86
N GLY A 323 -13.02 13.17 -6.55
CA GLY A 323 -14.15 13.38 -5.64
C GLY A 323 -13.73 13.42 -4.18
N SER A 324 -14.63 13.94 -3.34
CA SER A 324 -14.40 14.10 -1.90
C SER A 324 -14.13 12.79 -1.15
N LYS A 325 -14.64 11.66 -1.66
CA LYS A 325 -14.34 10.33 -1.12
C LYS A 325 -12.85 9.98 -1.21
N TYR A 326 -12.16 10.53 -2.20
CA TYR A 326 -10.74 10.32 -2.50
C TYR A 326 -9.96 11.64 -2.31
N TRP A 327 -10.38 12.45 -1.33
CA TRP A 327 -9.83 13.78 -1.05
C TRP A 327 -8.31 13.78 -0.89
N ASN A 328 -7.73 12.66 -0.45
CA ASN A 328 -6.32 12.49 -0.19
C ASN A 328 -5.49 12.16 -1.45
N ILE A 329 -6.07 12.12 -2.65
CA ILE A 329 -5.30 12.05 -3.91
C ILE A 329 -4.77 13.45 -4.25
N LEU A 330 -3.45 13.59 -4.32
CA LEU A 330 -2.79 14.85 -4.67
C LEU A 330 -2.87 15.15 -6.16
N GLY A 331 -2.85 14.09 -6.98
CA GLY A 331 -2.86 14.18 -8.44
C GLY A 331 -2.09 13.04 -9.08
N LEU A 332 -1.53 13.31 -10.25
CA LEU A 332 -0.78 12.33 -11.04
C LEU A 332 0.69 12.74 -11.14
N ASP A 333 1.55 11.73 -10.99
CA ASP A 333 2.89 11.75 -11.53
C ASP A 333 2.81 11.22 -12.98
N LEU A 334 3.06 12.15 -13.92
CA LEU A 334 2.52 12.08 -15.27
C LEU A 334 3.14 10.96 -16.10
N LYS A 335 4.38 10.57 -15.82
CA LYS A 335 5.04 9.39 -16.39
C LYS A 335 6.31 9.12 -15.59
N ASN A 336 6.47 7.89 -15.13
CA ASN A 336 7.70 7.45 -14.49
C ASN A 336 8.87 7.38 -15.47
N GLU A 337 9.99 7.97 -15.10
CA GLU A 337 11.30 7.84 -15.72
C GLU A 337 11.29 7.89 -17.27
N PRO A 338 10.78 8.96 -17.90
CA PRO A 338 11.06 9.18 -19.32
C PRO A 338 12.58 9.16 -19.54
N TYR A 339 13.06 8.30 -20.42
CA TYR A 339 14.49 8.19 -20.74
C TYR A 339 14.76 8.12 -22.23
N ASP A 340 13.75 7.80 -23.03
CA ASP A 340 13.79 7.74 -24.48
C ASP A 340 12.93 8.87 -25.06
N CYS A 341 13.11 10.07 -24.51
CA CYS A 341 12.39 11.29 -24.88
C CYS A 341 13.35 12.47 -24.93
N SER A 342 13.06 13.43 -25.81
CA SER A 342 13.66 14.75 -25.73
C SER A 342 12.89 15.65 -24.75
N TRP A 343 13.46 16.82 -24.45
CA TRP A 343 12.78 17.91 -23.75
C TRP A 343 12.78 19.15 -24.65
N GLY A 344 11.63 19.50 -25.22
CA GLY A 344 11.48 20.64 -26.14
C GLY A 344 12.18 20.44 -27.49
N GLY A 345 12.24 19.20 -27.97
CA GLY A 345 12.99 18.79 -29.17
C GLY A 345 12.20 17.88 -30.11
N ASP A 346 12.88 16.86 -30.64
CA ASP A 346 12.31 15.86 -31.54
C ASP A 346 11.38 14.90 -30.79
N ASP A 347 10.39 14.36 -31.50
CA ASP A 347 9.45 13.40 -30.92
C ASP A 347 10.12 12.01 -30.74
N PRO A 348 9.84 11.27 -29.64
CA PRO A 348 8.96 11.65 -28.53
C PRO A 348 9.50 12.80 -27.68
N ASP A 349 8.69 13.84 -27.47
CA ASP A 349 9.05 15.04 -26.70
C ASP A 349 8.27 15.07 -25.38
N TRP A 350 9.00 14.93 -24.28
CA TRP A 350 8.40 14.86 -22.94
C TRP A 350 7.85 16.21 -22.48
N GLN A 351 8.42 17.34 -22.87
CA GLN A 351 7.89 18.65 -22.50
C GLN A 351 6.48 18.85 -23.06
N LYS A 352 6.27 18.44 -24.33
CA LYS A 352 4.95 18.46 -24.97
C LYS A 352 4.01 17.44 -24.35
N GLY A 353 4.49 16.21 -24.14
CA GLY A 353 3.71 15.13 -23.51
C GLY A 353 3.21 15.52 -22.12
N ALA A 354 4.10 15.96 -21.24
CA ALA A 354 3.74 16.41 -19.89
C ALA A 354 2.74 17.57 -19.91
N THR A 355 2.90 18.55 -20.81
CA THR A 355 1.93 19.64 -20.98
C THR A 355 0.55 19.13 -21.37
N LEU A 356 0.48 18.22 -22.34
CA LEU A 356 -0.76 17.64 -22.85
C LEU A 356 -1.47 16.77 -21.80
N ILE A 357 -0.74 15.85 -21.17
CA ILE A 357 -1.25 14.94 -20.14
C ILE A 357 -1.73 15.75 -18.93
N GLY A 358 -0.93 16.72 -18.46
CA GLY A 358 -1.27 17.54 -17.31
C GLY A 358 -2.53 18.38 -17.55
N ASN A 359 -2.67 19.02 -18.72
CA ASN A 359 -3.90 19.74 -19.06
C ASN A 359 -5.11 18.81 -19.18
N ARG A 360 -4.95 17.60 -19.73
CA ARG A 360 -6.06 16.62 -19.77
C ARG A 360 -6.48 16.19 -18.36
N MET A 361 -5.52 15.93 -17.48
CA MET A 361 -5.78 15.61 -16.08
C MET A 361 -6.54 16.75 -15.38
N LEU A 362 -6.13 18.01 -15.60
CA LEU A 362 -6.75 19.17 -14.97
C LEU A 362 -8.14 19.48 -15.53
N GLU A 363 -8.43 19.13 -16.78
CA GLU A 363 -9.79 19.17 -17.34
C GLU A 363 -10.71 18.19 -16.59
N GLY A 364 -10.23 16.98 -16.30
CA GLY A 364 -10.97 15.97 -15.53
C GLY A 364 -11.03 16.24 -14.02
N CYS A 365 -9.96 16.83 -13.45
CA CYS A 365 -9.87 17.15 -12.04
C CYS A 365 -9.02 18.42 -11.78
N PRO A 366 -9.64 19.61 -11.70
CA PRO A 366 -8.91 20.86 -11.52
C PRO A 366 -8.25 21.00 -10.15
N ASN A 367 -8.63 20.18 -9.18
CA ASN A 367 -8.11 20.21 -7.81
C ASN A 367 -6.78 19.46 -7.64
N TRP A 368 -6.34 18.69 -8.64
CA TRP A 368 -5.12 17.89 -8.59
C TRP A 368 -3.87 18.70 -8.98
N LEU A 369 -2.70 18.13 -8.69
CA LEU A 369 -1.37 18.57 -9.09
C LEU A 369 -0.77 17.63 -10.15
N ALA A 370 0.01 18.20 -11.06
CA ALA A 370 0.77 17.47 -12.06
C ALA A 370 2.25 17.43 -11.64
N PHE A 371 2.69 16.25 -11.23
CA PHE A 371 4.09 15.97 -10.90
C PHE A 371 4.82 15.57 -12.18
N VAL A 372 5.90 16.29 -12.50
CA VAL A 372 6.64 16.11 -13.76
C VAL A 372 8.08 15.71 -13.46
N GLU A 373 8.43 14.49 -13.82
CA GLU A 373 9.82 14.00 -13.82
C GLU A 373 10.62 14.53 -15.01
N GLY A 374 11.93 14.28 -14.99
CA GLY A 374 12.88 14.64 -16.06
C GLY A 374 12.95 13.61 -17.18
N THR A 375 13.82 13.87 -18.14
CA THR A 375 14.22 12.87 -19.15
C THR A 375 15.49 12.11 -18.69
N ALA A 376 16.21 11.48 -19.61
CA ALA A 376 17.58 11.02 -19.40
C ALA A 376 18.50 11.61 -20.48
N GLY A 377 19.70 12.01 -20.08
CA GLY A 377 20.68 12.60 -20.97
C GLY A 377 22.08 12.57 -20.39
N SER A 378 22.85 13.59 -20.77
CA SER A 378 24.20 13.80 -20.27
C SER A 378 24.56 15.27 -20.33
N GLY A 379 25.27 15.73 -19.31
CA GLY A 379 25.88 17.05 -19.26
C GLY A 379 27.37 16.98 -18.97
N THR A 380 27.99 18.15 -18.83
CA THR A 380 29.39 18.30 -18.36
C THR A 380 29.40 19.00 -17.01
N ILE A 381 30.21 18.50 -16.08
CA ILE A 381 30.31 19.07 -14.73
C ILE A 381 31.76 19.19 -14.28
N THR A 382 32.04 20.20 -13.47
CA THR A 382 33.33 20.38 -12.79
C THR A 382 33.22 19.99 -11.32
N LEU A 383 33.89 18.90 -10.93
CA LEU A 383 33.86 18.34 -9.57
C LEU A 383 35.28 18.13 -9.06
N ASN A 384 35.54 18.46 -7.80
CA ASN A 384 36.81 18.17 -7.10
C ASN A 384 38.09 18.60 -7.84
N GLY A 385 38.01 19.65 -8.66
CA GLY A 385 39.14 20.16 -9.46
C GLY A 385 39.27 19.52 -10.85
N ASP A 386 38.52 18.46 -11.14
CA ASP A 386 38.39 17.87 -12.48
C ASP A 386 37.30 18.60 -13.25
N ALA A 387 37.70 19.34 -14.28
CA ALA A 387 36.81 20.15 -15.10
C ALA A 387 36.20 19.37 -16.27
N ASP A 388 35.00 19.79 -16.67
CA ASP A 388 34.31 19.40 -17.91
C ASP A 388 34.16 17.89 -18.12
N ARG A 389 33.98 17.12 -17.04
CA ARG A 389 33.76 15.68 -17.13
C ARG A 389 32.29 15.39 -17.42
N ILE A 390 32.04 14.47 -18.35
CA ILE A 390 30.68 14.06 -18.72
C ILE A 390 30.05 13.29 -17.56
N TYR A 391 28.83 13.66 -17.18
CA TYR A 391 27.97 12.88 -16.31
C TYR A 391 26.71 12.44 -17.09
N TYR A 392 26.04 11.42 -16.58
CA TYR A 392 24.78 10.93 -17.13
C TYR A 392 23.69 11.11 -16.09
N ASP A 393 22.50 11.46 -16.55
CA ASP A 393 21.34 11.63 -15.69
C ASP A 393 20.84 10.28 -15.18
N TRP A 394 20.24 10.31 -14.01
CA TRP A 394 19.27 9.29 -13.64
C TRP A 394 18.07 9.40 -14.59
N TRP A 395 17.45 8.28 -14.92
CA TRP A 395 16.17 8.34 -15.63
C TRP A 395 15.15 9.09 -14.77
N GLY A 396 14.36 9.98 -15.37
CA GLY A 396 13.50 10.89 -14.60
C GLY A 396 14.25 12.06 -13.93
N GLY A 397 15.58 12.17 -14.08
CA GLY A 397 16.41 13.19 -13.43
C GLY A 397 16.88 14.32 -14.35
N GLY A 398 16.97 14.11 -15.66
CA GLY A 398 17.52 15.09 -16.59
C GLY A 398 16.54 16.22 -16.91
N MET A 399 16.73 17.38 -16.29
CA MET A 399 15.88 18.57 -16.44
C MET A 399 16.66 19.83 -16.83
N GLU A 400 17.86 19.69 -17.41
CA GLU A 400 18.75 20.82 -17.72
C GLU A 400 18.16 21.79 -18.76
N LYS A 401 17.21 21.31 -19.57
CA LYS A 401 16.51 22.13 -20.58
C LYS A 401 15.18 22.70 -20.08
N ALA A 402 14.72 22.31 -18.90
CA ALA A 402 13.39 22.66 -18.38
C ALA A 402 13.25 24.15 -18.05
N GLY A 403 14.33 24.81 -17.61
CA GLY A 403 14.30 26.25 -17.34
C GLY A 403 14.10 27.09 -18.60
N ASP A 404 14.70 26.69 -19.72
CA ASP A 404 14.57 27.39 -21.01
C ASP A 404 13.30 26.99 -21.77
N ASN A 405 12.76 25.80 -21.50
CA ASN A 405 11.56 25.25 -22.13
C ASN A 405 10.57 24.79 -21.04
N PRO A 406 9.96 25.74 -20.31
CA PRO A 406 9.10 25.41 -19.18
C PRO A 406 7.81 24.72 -19.64
N ILE A 407 7.22 23.96 -18.72
CA ILE A 407 5.85 23.45 -18.87
C ILE A 407 4.90 24.51 -18.33
N THR A 408 3.79 24.74 -19.03
CA THR A 408 2.75 25.67 -18.60
C THR A 408 1.40 25.03 -18.81
N PHE A 409 0.63 24.94 -17.73
CA PHE A 409 -0.73 24.43 -17.76
C PHE A 409 -1.73 25.58 -17.85
N ASP A 410 -2.94 25.27 -18.31
CA ASP A 410 -4.04 26.24 -18.40
C ASP A 410 -4.55 26.69 -17.02
N THR A 411 -4.31 25.86 -15.99
CA THR A 411 -4.61 26.17 -14.59
C THR A 411 -3.33 26.51 -13.84
N GLU A 412 -3.31 27.65 -13.16
CA GLU A 412 -2.16 28.14 -12.41
C GLU A 412 -1.86 27.28 -11.18
N ASN A 413 -0.59 27.31 -10.73
CA ASN A 413 -0.11 26.65 -9.51
C ASN A 413 -0.28 25.11 -9.52
N LYS A 414 -0.28 24.47 -10.69
CA LYS A 414 -0.50 23.01 -10.82
C LYS A 414 0.73 22.18 -11.10
N LEU A 415 1.83 22.80 -11.51
CA LEU A 415 3.08 22.11 -11.81
C LEU A 415 3.88 21.86 -10.52
N VAL A 416 4.41 20.66 -10.38
CA VAL A 416 5.40 20.26 -9.37
C VAL A 416 6.55 19.54 -10.07
N TRP A 417 7.79 19.94 -9.81
CA TRP A 417 8.96 19.20 -10.30
C TRP A 417 9.17 17.93 -9.48
N SER A 418 9.30 16.79 -10.15
CA SER A 418 9.39 15.47 -9.53
C SER A 418 10.62 14.65 -9.96
N PRO A 419 11.84 15.18 -9.85
CA PRO A 419 13.03 14.49 -10.35
C PRO A 419 13.37 13.24 -9.54
N HIS A 420 14.07 12.31 -10.19
CA HIS A 420 14.65 11.12 -9.57
C HIS A 420 16.16 11.28 -9.35
N TYR A 421 16.67 10.76 -8.23
CA TYR A 421 18.11 10.72 -7.95
C TYR A 421 18.47 9.56 -7.02
N TYR A 422 19.35 8.67 -7.47
CA TYR A 422 19.66 7.44 -6.76
C TYR A 422 21.10 7.37 -6.23
N ASN A 423 21.38 6.29 -5.51
CA ASN A 423 22.70 5.95 -5.00
C ASN A 423 23.34 4.80 -5.80
N THR A 424 24.54 4.36 -5.37
CA THR A 424 25.30 3.30 -6.06
C THR A 424 24.54 1.99 -6.21
N GLY A 425 23.59 1.67 -5.32
CA GLY A 425 22.80 0.44 -5.40
C GLY A 425 22.15 0.25 -6.77
N VAL A 426 21.70 1.35 -7.38
CA VAL A 426 21.12 1.39 -8.73
C VAL A 426 22.20 1.42 -9.80
N SER A 427 23.15 2.35 -9.71
CA SER A 427 24.27 2.48 -10.65
C SER A 427 25.49 3.16 -10.01
N PRO A 428 26.72 2.62 -10.15
CA PRO A 428 27.96 3.23 -9.66
C PRO A 428 28.37 4.46 -10.48
N ALA A 429 27.64 5.56 -10.33
CA ALA A 429 27.97 6.81 -11.01
C ALA A 429 29.35 7.34 -10.57
N TRP A 430 30.20 7.69 -11.53
CA TRP A 430 31.60 8.02 -11.26
C TRP A 430 31.78 9.16 -10.25
N TYR A 431 30.84 10.11 -10.21
CA TYR A 431 30.89 11.28 -9.34
C TYR A 431 30.65 10.94 -7.87
N LEU A 432 30.27 9.69 -7.55
CA LEU A 432 30.20 9.19 -6.17
C LEU A 432 31.55 8.64 -5.66
N TYR A 433 32.57 8.61 -6.53
CA TYR A 433 33.88 8.02 -6.25
C TYR A 433 35.03 8.98 -6.58
N ALA A 434 36.16 8.83 -5.88
CA ALA A 434 37.38 9.58 -6.18
C ALA A 434 38.07 9.05 -7.44
N SER A 435 38.00 7.73 -7.66
CA SER A 435 38.51 7.05 -8.84
C SER A 435 37.87 5.67 -8.99
N GLY A 436 38.05 5.05 -10.15
CA GLY A 436 37.66 3.68 -10.44
C GLY A 436 37.62 3.44 -11.95
N THR A 437 37.61 2.17 -12.35
CA THR A 437 37.56 1.75 -13.76
C THR A 437 36.27 1.03 -14.04
N GLN A 438 35.49 1.53 -14.99
CA GLN A 438 34.21 0.90 -15.30
C GLN A 438 34.42 -0.46 -15.98
N ASN A 439 33.78 -1.49 -15.46
CA ASN A 439 33.82 -2.85 -16.00
C ASN A 439 32.68 -3.12 -17.00
N ALA A 440 32.66 -4.31 -17.59
CA ALA A 440 31.71 -4.67 -18.65
C ALA A 440 30.26 -4.76 -18.13
N GLU A 441 30.09 -5.07 -16.85
CA GLU A 441 28.80 -5.19 -16.17
C GLU A 441 28.25 -3.82 -15.72
N GLY A 442 29.02 -2.74 -15.90
CA GLY A 442 28.69 -1.38 -15.47
C GLY A 442 29.13 -1.03 -14.05
N GLY A 443 29.76 -1.97 -13.35
CA GLY A 443 30.38 -1.77 -12.05
C GLY A 443 31.67 -0.95 -12.13
N LEU A 444 32.25 -0.63 -10.98
CA LEU A 444 33.43 0.20 -10.87
C LEU A 444 34.57 -0.54 -10.14
N ASP A 445 35.46 -1.16 -10.91
CA ASP A 445 36.64 -1.86 -10.37
C ASP A 445 37.66 -0.88 -9.78
N ASP A 446 38.44 -1.33 -8.79
CA ASP A 446 39.47 -0.53 -8.10
C ASP A 446 38.96 0.83 -7.61
N TYR A 447 37.68 0.90 -7.22
CA TYR A 447 37.05 2.14 -6.79
C TYR A 447 37.71 2.69 -5.52
N VAL A 448 37.75 4.01 -5.41
CA VAL A 448 38.18 4.71 -4.19
C VAL A 448 37.03 5.58 -3.69
N GLU A 449 36.56 5.29 -2.48
CA GLU A 449 35.46 6.03 -1.86
C GLU A 449 35.90 7.44 -1.43
N LEU A 450 35.08 8.43 -1.77
CA LEU A 450 35.23 9.82 -1.34
C LEU A 450 35.11 9.95 0.19
N ASP A 451 35.76 10.98 0.75
CA ASP A 451 35.41 11.51 2.07
C ASP A 451 34.04 12.22 2.04
N ASP A 452 33.51 12.52 3.23
CA ASP A 452 32.15 13.05 3.38
C ASP A 452 31.98 14.42 2.72
N ASP A 453 32.95 15.33 2.86
CA ASP A 453 32.88 16.68 2.30
C ASP A 453 32.84 16.63 0.77
N SER A 454 33.70 15.81 0.17
CA SER A 454 33.79 15.65 -1.28
C SER A 454 32.54 14.96 -1.86
N LEU A 455 32.04 13.90 -1.20
CA LEU A 455 30.83 13.21 -1.64
C LEU A 455 29.59 14.10 -1.51
N ARG A 456 29.44 14.82 -0.39
CA ARG A 456 28.36 15.79 -0.18
C ARG A 456 28.37 16.89 -1.24
N ASN A 457 29.53 17.48 -1.51
CA ASN A 457 29.69 18.48 -2.58
C ASN A 457 29.29 17.90 -3.95
N ASN A 458 29.68 16.66 -4.25
CA ASN A 458 29.36 16.03 -5.53
C ASN A 458 27.87 15.73 -5.67
N VAL A 459 27.21 15.24 -4.62
CA VAL A 459 25.76 15.04 -4.61
C VAL A 459 25.04 16.37 -4.81
N GLU A 460 25.40 17.42 -4.06
CA GLU A 460 24.79 18.74 -4.19
C GLU A 460 24.94 19.31 -5.61
N LYS A 461 26.16 19.28 -6.17
CA LYS A 461 26.42 19.85 -7.50
C LYS A 461 25.78 19.06 -8.63
N THR A 462 25.69 17.74 -8.52
CA THR A 462 25.06 16.93 -9.56
C THR A 462 23.54 17.05 -9.50
N MET A 463 22.94 17.08 -8.32
CA MET A 463 21.51 17.40 -8.18
C MET A 463 21.20 18.79 -8.74
N ASP A 464 22.00 19.81 -8.42
CA ASP A 464 21.81 21.17 -8.95
C ASP A 464 21.94 21.22 -10.48
N ALA A 465 22.96 20.55 -11.04
CA ALA A 465 23.18 20.47 -12.48
C ALA A 465 22.02 19.77 -13.20
N MET A 466 21.49 18.67 -12.65
CA MET A 466 20.40 17.90 -13.25
C MET A 466 19.06 18.62 -13.17
N PHE A 467 18.71 19.18 -12.00
CA PHE A 467 17.37 19.73 -11.76
C PHE A 467 17.29 20.83 -10.68
N GLY A 468 18.19 20.85 -9.70
CA GLY A 468 18.06 21.72 -8.51
C GLY A 468 18.04 23.22 -8.84
N TYR A 469 18.70 23.63 -9.93
CA TYR A 469 18.70 25.02 -10.40
C TYR A 469 17.29 25.57 -10.68
N LEU A 470 16.31 24.70 -10.98
CA LEU A 470 14.94 25.08 -11.31
C LEU A 470 14.23 25.84 -10.19
N ILE A 471 14.63 25.61 -8.93
CA ILE A 471 14.10 26.36 -7.77
C ILE A 471 14.44 27.85 -7.88
N GLY A 472 15.57 28.18 -8.51
CA GLY A 472 15.96 29.56 -8.79
C GLY A 472 15.32 30.14 -10.06
N VAL A 473 14.80 29.31 -10.96
CA VAL A 473 14.14 29.74 -12.19
C VAL A 473 12.74 30.24 -11.90
N ASP A 474 11.96 29.47 -11.14
CA ASP A 474 10.65 29.88 -10.64
C ASP A 474 10.45 29.39 -9.20
N SER A 475 10.59 30.30 -8.25
CA SER A 475 10.45 30.01 -6.81
C SER A 475 9.02 29.67 -6.40
N ASN A 476 8.03 29.77 -7.29
CA ASN A 476 6.66 29.38 -6.99
C ASN A 476 6.44 27.87 -7.17
N ILE A 477 7.23 27.21 -8.03
CA ILE A 477 7.08 25.78 -8.32
C ILE A 477 7.77 24.94 -7.24
N ALA A 478 7.01 24.05 -6.62
CA ALA A 478 7.50 23.10 -5.64
C ALA A 478 8.34 22.01 -6.30
N MET A 479 9.35 21.55 -5.56
CA MET A 479 10.13 20.37 -5.93
C MET A 479 9.89 19.27 -4.89
N VAL A 480 9.50 18.08 -5.36
CA VAL A 480 9.27 16.90 -4.54
C VAL A 480 9.99 15.73 -5.21
N MET A 481 10.99 15.12 -4.57
CA MET A 481 11.71 14.00 -5.20
C MET A 481 10.75 12.83 -5.48
N GLY A 482 10.59 12.43 -6.75
CA GLY A 482 9.68 11.35 -7.15
C GLY A 482 10.16 9.98 -6.68
N GLU A 483 11.47 9.75 -6.81
CA GLU A 483 12.18 8.62 -6.24
C GLU A 483 13.59 9.05 -5.83
N PHE A 484 13.98 8.62 -4.63
CA PHE A 484 15.35 8.73 -4.17
C PHE A 484 15.66 7.59 -3.19
N ALA A 485 16.93 7.50 -2.78
CA ALA A 485 17.47 6.40 -1.99
C ALA A 485 17.65 5.11 -2.80
N GLY A 486 17.44 3.95 -2.16
CA GLY A 486 17.74 2.65 -2.71
C GLY A 486 18.24 1.71 -1.61
N LEU A 487 19.17 0.82 -1.96
CA LEU A 487 19.94 0.03 -0.98
C LEU A 487 20.53 0.96 0.09
N TYR A 488 20.45 0.59 1.36
CA TYR A 488 20.80 1.49 2.47
C TYR A 488 21.50 0.77 3.64
N ALA A 489 20.78 -0.09 4.37
CA ALA A 489 21.30 -0.82 5.53
C ALA A 489 22.25 -1.95 5.13
N LYS A 490 22.08 -2.49 3.92
CA LYS A 490 22.91 -3.59 3.39
C LYS A 490 24.18 -3.11 2.68
N ASP A 491 24.50 -1.82 2.75
CA ASP A 491 25.67 -1.23 2.09
C ASP A 491 26.98 -1.93 2.51
N ALA A 492 27.63 -2.56 1.54
CA ALA A 492 28.87 -3.31 1.71
C ALA A 492 30.15 -2.49 1.49
N HIS A 493 30.02 -1.19 1.17
CA HIS A 493 31.20 -0.34 1.00
C HIS A 493 31.89 -0.07 2.36
N PRO A 494 33.23 -0.08 2.44
CA PRO A 494 33.96 0.21 3.67
C PRO A 494 33.61 1.54 4.36
N LYS A 495 33.38 2.61 3.59
CA LYS A 495 32.91 3.91 4.13
C LYS A 495 31.40 4.10 3.98
N LEU A 496 30.64 3.10 3.57
CA LEU A 496 29.19 3.19 3.37
C LEU A 496 28.78 4.26 2.33
N THR A 497 29.45 4.30 1.17
CA THR A 497 29.17 5.29 0.11
C THR A 497 27.71 5.27 -0.37
N THR A 498 27.07 4.10 -0.49
CA THR A 498 25.67 3.99 -0.90
C THR A 498 24.74 4.67 0.11
N LYS A 499 24.90 4.34 1.40
CA LYS A 499 24.15 4.95 2.51
C LYS A 499 24.40 6.46 2.61
N ARG A 500 25.68 6.88 2.61
CA ARG A 500 26.07 8.29 2.71
C ARG A 500 25.54 9.13 1.55
N THR A 501 25.47 8.58 0.34
CA THR A 501 24.87 9.27 -0.81
C THR A 501 23.42 9.62 -0.51
N THR A 502 22.63 8.67 0.01
CA THR A 502 21.24 8.93 0.41
C THR A 502 21.14 9.96 1.54
N ASP A 503 22.01 9.87 2.55
CA ASP A 503 22.04 10.85 3.64
C ASP A 503 22.29 12.27 3.11
N PHE A 504 23.25 12.43 2.20
CA PHE A 504 23.58 13.73 1.61
C PHE A 504 22.51 14.22 0.63
N THR A 505 21.81 13.33 -0.08
CA THR A 505 20.61 13.70 -0.86
C THR A 505 19.56 14.33 0.05
N ILE A 506 19.27 13.73 1.21
CA ILE A 506 18.31 14.28 2.18
C ILE A 506 18.78 15.64 2.70
N GLU A 507 20.06 15.79 3.02
CA GLU A 507 20.61 17.07 3.46
C GLU A 507 20.48 18.16 2.38
N VAL A 508 20.70 17.83 1.11
CA VAL A 508 20.51 18.76 -0.02
C VAL A 508 19.04 19.17 -0.12
N MET A 509 18.11 18.21 -0.04
CA MET A 509 16.66 18.49 -0.05
C MET A 509 16.26 19.46 1.07
N LEU A 510 16.76 19.22 2.29
CA LEU A 510 16.47 20.08 3.45
C LEU A 510 17.12 21.47 3.30
N LYS A 511 18.37 21.53 2.83
CA LYS A 511 19.11 22.78 2.62
C LYS A 511 18.44 23.68 1.57
N ALA A 512 17.93 23.08 0.50
CA ALA A 512 17.28 23.78 -0.59
C ALA A 512 15.75 23.93 -0.41
N ALA A 513 15.22 23.54 0.77
CA ALA A 513 13.81 23.66 1.13
C ALA A 513 12.84 23.00 0.14
N TYR A 514 13.18 21.81 -0.35
CA TYR A 514 12.29 21.02 -1.19
C TYR A 514 10.99 20.71 -0.43
N ALA A 515 9.87 20.64 -1.13
CA ALA A 515 8.55 20.38 -0.52
C ALA A 515 8.38 18.92 -0.08
N GLY A 516 9.31 18.03 -0.44
CA GLY A 516 9.31 16.65 0.05
C GLY A 516 10.01 15.65 -0.84
N GLY A 517 9.69 14.37 -0.61
CA GLY A 517 10.09 13.30 -1.51
C GLY A 517 9.53 11.94 -1.12
N TYR A 518 9.63 10.99 -2.05
CA TYR A 518 9.22 9.61 -1.86
C TYR A 518 10.44 8.68 -1.91
N MET A 519 10.75 8.05 -0.77
CA MET A 519 11.86 7.11 -0.73
C MET A 519 11.48 5.82 -1.48
N TRP A 520 12.42 5.28 -2.25
CA TRP A 520 12.28 4.00 -2.93
C TRP A 520 13.01 2.89 -2.13
N SER A 521 12.31 1.95 -1.49
CA SER A 521 10.83 1.82 -1.40
C SER A 521 10.38 1.18 -0.08
N LEU A 522 9.06 1.16 0.15
CA LEU A 522 8.44 0.42 1.26
C LEU A 522 8.73 -1.09 1.16
N ASN A 523 8.72 -1.61 -0.06
CA ASN A 523 8.74 -3.02 -0.37
C ASN A 523 10.15 -3.64 -0.18
N PRO A 524 10.28 -4.77 0.54
CA PRO A 524 11.53 -5.52 0.63
C PRO A 524 12.01 -6.08 -0.72
N GLU A 525 11.10 -6.30 -1.68
CA GLU A 525 11.41 -6.93 -2.97
C GLU A 525 12.04 -5.97 -3.99
N SER A 526 12.29 -4.71 -3.62
CA SER A 526 13.00 -3.76 -4.48
C SER A 526 14.39 -4.28 -4.78
N ALA A 527 14.74 -4.36 -6.07
CA ALA A 527 16.00 -4.93 -6.53
C ALA A 527 17.01 -3.84 -6.93
N TYR A 528 18.23 -4.01 -6.45
CA TYR A 528 19.43 -3.21 -6.72
C TYR A 528 20.52 -4.13 -7.26
N GLN A 529 21.44 -3.61 -8.06
CA GLN A 529 22.38 -4.49 -8.74
C GLN A 529 23.84 -4.30 -8.37
N TYR A 530 24.18 -3.30 -7.56
CA TYR A 530 25.56 -3.09 -7.17
C TYR A 530 25.68 -3.01 -5.65
N ASN A 531 26.49 -3.91 -5.08
CA ASN A 531 26.84 -3.86 -3.68
C ASN A 531 28.09 -4.71 -3.36
N PRO A 532 29.28 -4.08 -3.18
CA PRO A 532 29.59 -2.67 -3.43
C PRO A 532 29.74 -2.38 -4.94
N ALA A 533 30.30 -1.22 -5.30
CA ALA A 533 30.35 -0.70 -6.67
C ALA A 533 30.95 -1.64 -7.72
N ASP A 534 31.88 -2.51 -7.35
CA ASP A 534 32.57 -3.47 -8.22
C ASP A 534 31.80 -4.80 -8.38
N LYS A 535 30.73 -5.01 -7.60
CA LYS A 535 30.01 -6.28 -7.55
C LYS A 535 28.59 -6.15 -8.11
N TYR A 536 28.45 -6.58 -9.36
CA TYR A 536 27.16 -6.79 -10.01
C TYR A 536 26.45 -8.05 -9.47
N SER A 537 25.21 -7.91 -9.00
CA SER A 537 24.33 -9.04 -8.64
C SER A 537 22.87 -8.58 -8.56
N THR A 538 22.03 -9.29 -7.81
CA THR A 538 20.70 -8.82 -7.40
C THR A 538 20.64 -8.80 -5.88
N PHE A 539 20.50 -7.61 -5.32
CA PHE A 539 20.35 -7.37 -3.90
C PHE A 539 18.97 -6.78 -3.67
N THR A 540 18.28 -7.25 -2.63
CA THR A 540 16.95 -6.72 -2.30
C THR A 540 16.96 -6.00 -0.97
N GLU A 541 16.28 -4.87 -0.90
CA GLU A 541 16.11 -4.12 0.35
C GLU A 541 14.92 -3.18 0.25
N GLY A 542 14.19 -3.02 1.35
CA GLY A 542 13.15 -2.02 1.48
C GLY A 542 13.10 -1.47 2.90
N LEU A 543 12.11 -0.62 3.14
CA LEU A 543 11.82 -0.08 4.46
C LEU A 543 11.29 -1.16 5.42
N LEU A 544 10.62 -2.18 4.88
CA LEU A 544 10.26 -3.42 5.56
C LEU A 544 11.22 -4.55 5.15
N GLU A 545 11.37 -5.55 6.02
CA GLU A 545 12.04 -6.81 5.72
C GLU A 545 11.08 -7.78 5.02
N ASP A 546 11.60 -8.90 4.48
CA ASP A 546 10.87 -9.88 3.64
C ASP A 546 9.59 -10.47 4.30
N ASP A 547 9.45 -10.37 5.62
CA ASP A 547 8.26 -10.83 6.34
C ASP A 547 7.08 -9.84 6.25
N TRP A 548 7.30 -8.62 5.76
CA TRP A 548 6.35 -7.49 5.73
C TRP A 548 5.84 -7.04 7.12
N LEU A 549 6.49 -7.48 8.19
CA LEU A 549 6.12 -7.19 9.58
C LEU A 549 7.26 -6.58 10.38
N THR A 550 8.51 -6.76 9.95
CA THR A 550 9.69 -6.22 10.62
C THR A 550 10.19 -4.99 9.85
N PRO A 551 10.27 -3.81 10.47
CA PRO A 551 10.91 -2.65 9.86
C PRO A 551 12.42 -2.81 9.79
N ASN A 552 13.02 -2.41 8.67
CA ASN A 552 14.45 -2.23 8.54
C ASN A 552 14.88 -1.01 9.38
N LYS A 553 15.35 -1.26 10.60
CA LYS A 553 15.63 -0.21 11.59
C LYS A 553 16.65 0.82 11.12
N VAL A 554 17.71 0.37 10.46
CA VAL A 554 18.77 1.26 9.97
C VAL A 554 18.24 2.18 8.88
N PHE A 555 17.42 1.65 7.96
CA PHE A 555 16.80 2.46 6.92
C PHE A 555 15.76 3.42 7.50
N MET A 556 14.94 2.97 8.45
CA MET A 556 13.98 3.81 9.17
C MET A 556 14.64 4.97 9.90
N GLU A 557 15.77 4.73 10.59
CA GLU A 557 16.56 5.76 11.27
C GLU A 557 17.14 6.77 10.27
N GLY A 558 17.60 6.30 9.11
CA GLY A 558 18.10 7.15 8.03
C GLY A 558 17.02 8.09 7.48
N ILE A 559 15.86 7.54 7.11
CA ILE A 559 14.76 8.32 6.54
C ILE A 559 14.07 9.22 7.58
N ALA A 560 14.24 8.93 8.88
CA ALA A 560 13.80 9.84 9.95
C ALA A 560 14.52 11.20 9.91
N ALA A 561 15.62 11.36 9.16
CA ALA A 561 16.21 12.67 8.90
C ALA A 561 15.24 13.65 8.22
N LEU A 562 14.22 13.17 7.49
CA LEU A 562 13.16 14.01 6.92
C LEU A 562 12.13 14.51 7.96
N ASP A 563 12.16 14.02 9.21
CA ASP A 563 11.21 14.44 10.25
C ASP A 563 11.28 15.93 10.61
N VAL A 564 12.37 16.60 10.24
CA VAL A 564 12.60 18.04 10.49
C VAL A 564 12.20 18.92 9.31
N MET A 565 11.68 18.32 8.24
CA MET A 565 11.21 19.03 7.06
C MET A 565 10.14 20.06 7.43
N GLU A 566 10.22 21.22 6.78
CA GLU A 566 9.25 22.29 6.98
C GLU A 566 7.84 21.81 6.62
N ASN A 567 6.85 22.24 7.40
CA ASN A 567 5.44 21.91 7.19
C ASN A 567 5.12 20.39 7.17
N LEU A 568 6.01 19.52 7.65
CA LEU A 568 5.72 18.08 7.74
C LEU A 568 4.59 17.82 8.74
N GLN A 569 3.44 17.43 8.21
CA GLN A 569 2.25 17.08 8.97
C GLN A 569 1.36 16.12 8.17
N LEU A 570 0.45 15.43 8.84
CA LEU A 570 -0.58 14.65 8.16
C LEU A 570 -1.47 15.57 7.30
N PHE A 571 -1.96 15.06 6.16
CA PHE A 571 -2.72 15.89 5.22
C PHE A 571 -4.05 16.35 5.82
N PRO A 572 -4.43 17.64 5.62
CA PRO A 572 -5.63 18.19 6.23
C PRO A 572 -6.90 17.63 5.57
N CYS A 573 -7.80 17.07 6.39
CA CYS A 573 -9.18 16.80 6.00
C CYS A 573 -10.01 18.04 6.33
N PHE A 574 -10.40 18.81 5.32
CA PHE A 574 -11.31 19.93 5.50
C PHE A 574 -12.75 19.42 5.54
N PRO A 575 -13.58 19.77 6.55
CA PRO A 575 -14.94 19.27 6.64
C PRO A 575 -15.78 19.79 5.48
N GLN A 576 -16.59 18.91 4.87
CA GLN A 576 -17.62 19.33 3.92
C GLN A 576 -18.61 20.26 4.61
N GLU A 577 -18.97 21.36 3.95
CA GLU A 577 -20.11 22.15 4.38
C GLU A 577 -21.38 21.31 4.23
N VAL A 578 -21.99 20.95 5.36
CA VAL A 578 -23.31 20.34 5.36
C VAL A 578 -24.27 21.44 4.90
N GLU A 579 -24.86 21.31 3.72
CA GLU A 579 -25.97 22.17 3.31
C GLU A 579 -27.04 22.09 4.41
N GLY A 580 -27.14 23.17 5.19
CA GLY A 580 -28.07 23.25 6.28
C GLY A 580 -29.47 23.00 5.74
N SER A 581 -30.17 22.02 6.33
CA SER A 581 -31.62 21.99 6.30
C SER A 581 -32.10 23.38 6.69
N SER A 582 -32.64 24.11 5.72
CA SER A 582 -33.30 25.39 5.95
C SER A 582 -34.49 25.14 6.86
N SER A 583 -34.27 25.25 8.17
CA SER A 583 -35.33 25.44 9.14
C SER A 583 -35.83 26.88 9.00
N SER A 584 -36.80 27.11 8.14
CA SER A 584 -37.81 28.19 8.20
C SER A 584 -38.93 27.91 7.20
#